data_AF-A0A5C3NE50-F1
#
_entry.id   AF-A0A5C3NE50-F1
#
_cell.length_a   1.000
_cell.length_b   1.000
_cell.length_c   1.000
_cell.angle_alpha   90.00
_cell.angle_beta   90.00
_cell.angle_gamma   90.00
#
_symmetry.space_group_name_H-M   'P 1'
#
loop_
_entity.id
_entity.type
_entity.pdbx_description
1 polymer ?
#
loop_
_entity_poly.entity_id
_entity_poly.type
_entity_poly.pdbx_seq_one_letter_code
_entity_poly.pdbx_strand_id
1 'polypeptide(L)'
;MATSQPSVQRVLPEGYTFLNTKTFISQKAKDAIIGLLAQADQRDPDNFGMHIYNDYFNYAVLQLIHDKLTALHGQIVKEQYDEAYYSLEALTIFQDICSMWPMLDDGDQVIATDKAYGACLMEVLRKIKAQNKLDTAHFPSLETLLRGAAEWGENIIGIGGKSNYYVVCKGIGKRLFADKSEEDKALETARREEWIASLPEDEKRAARKAIEEPDDDEEDSEEEGEEWWQGEANEGDNDRNYDLAKVWKDYKKCLSRVPRLPLRGPPEWDISKWSEEEKAPFSLGRYDGSDSDNW
;
A
#
# COMPACT_ATOMS: atom_id res chain seq x y z
N MET A 1 0.09 30.10 -42.33
CA MET A 1 0.45 30.49 -40.96
C MET A 1 -0.06 29.39 -40.05
N ALA A 2 0.83 28.55 -39.51
CA ALA A 2 0.45 27.52 -38.55
C ALA A 2 0.24 28.20 -37.20
N THR A 3 -0.99 28.21 -36.73
CA THR A 3 -1.35 28.59 -35.36
C THR A 3 -0.78 27.54 -34.42
N SER A 4 0.37 27.85 -33.81
CA SER A 4 0.84 27.15 -32.62
C SER A 4 -0.23 27.32 -31.55
N GLN A 5 -0.94 26.25 -31.21
CA GLN A 5 -1.74 26.23 -29.99
C GLN A 5 -0.80 26.53 -28.81
N PRO A 6 -1.19 27.39 -27.86
CA PRO A 6 -0.42 27.57 -26.64
C PRO A 6 -0.32 26.21 -25.96
N SER A 7 0.90 25.74 -25.69
CA SER A 7 1.10 24.54 -24.87
C SER A 7 0.40 24.80 -23.54
N VAL A 8 -0.68 24.07 -23.27
CA VAL A 8 -1.28 24.05 -21.94
C VAL A 8 -0.15 23.64 -20.99
N GLN A 9 0.25 24.56 -20.11
CA GLN A 9 1.31 24.29 -19.15
C GLN A 9 0.77 23.22 -18.21
N ARG A 10 1.27 21.98 -18.34
CA ARG A 10 0.91 20.89 -17.45
C ARG A 10 1.35 21.23 -16.04
N VAL A 11 0.41 21.11 -15.11
CA VAL A 11 0.58 21.30 -13.67
C VAL A 11 0.81 19.94 -12.99
N LEU A 12 0.22 18.87 -13.55
CA LEU A 12 0.47 17.48 -13.19
C LEU A 12 1.88 17.04 -13.66
N PRO A 13 2.79 16.66 -12.75
CA PRO A 13 4.13 16.22 -13.12
C PRO A 13 4.11 14.98 -14.02
N GLU A 14 5.04 14.90 -14.97
CA GLU A 14 5.18 13.72 -15.83
C GLU A 14 5.47 12.47 -14.99
N GLY A 15 4.76 11.38 -15.29
CA GLY A 15 4.89 10.12 -14.56
C GLY A 15 4.12 10.07 -13.24
N TYR A 16 3.27 11.06 -12.94
CA TYR A 16 2.40 11.10 -11.76
C TYR A 16 0.92 11.18 -12.15
N THR A 17 0.07 10.72 -11.25
CA THR A 17 -1.37 10.53 -11.47
C THR A 17 -2.08 10.44 -10.12
N PHE A 18 -3.37 10.13 -10.14
CA PHE A 18 -4.17 9.84 -8.96
C PHE A 18 -4.74 8.41 -9.03
N LEU A 19 -4.78 7.73 -7.89
CA LEU A 19 -5.46 6.45 -7.74
C LEU A 19 -6.97 6.66 -7.57
N ASN A 20 -7.33 7.62 -6.72
CA ASN A 20 -8.67 8.14 -6.48
C ASN A 20 -8.58 9.66 -6.25
N THR A 21 -9.67 10.34 -5.89
CA THR A 21 -9.70 11.80 -5.70
C THR A 21 -8.77 12.33 -4.59
N LYS A 22 -8.36 11.48 -3.64
CA LYS A 22 -7.54 11.83 -2.47
C LYS A 22 -6.07 11.36 -2.59
N THR A 23 -5.80 10.30 -3.34
CA THR A 23 -4.48 9.65 -3.38
C THR A 23 -3.67 10.05 -4.62
N PHE A 24 -2.72 10.98 -4.45
CA PHE A 24 -1.74 11.39 -5.48
C PHE A 24 -0.49 10.48 -5.46
N ILE A 25 -0.07 9.97 -6.61
CA ILE A 25 0.82 8.80 -6.69
C ILE A 25 1.61 8.78 -8.02
N SER A 26 2.76 8.11 -8.07
CA SER A 26 3.44 7.84 -9.34
C SER A 26 2.66 6.85 -10.23
N GLN A 27 2.70 7.02 -11.55
CA GLN A 27 2.07 6.09 -12.49
C GLN A 27 2.59 4.66 -12.31
N LYS A 28 3.89 4.51 -12.04
CA LYS A 28 4.52 3.21 -11.76
C LYS A 28 3.89 2.51 -10.56
N ALA A 29 3.65 3.25 -9.48
CA ALA A 29 3.04 2.68 -8.29
C ALA A 29 1.55 2.37 -8.53
N LYS A 30 0.81 3.22 -9.25
CA LYS A 30 -0.58 2.94 -9.64
C LYS A 30 -0.69 1.63 -10.44
N ASP A 31 0.17 1.45 -11.44
CA ASP A 31 0.18 0.23 -12.26
C ASP A 31 0.51 -1.02 -11.41
N ALA A 32 1.44 -0.89 -10.46
CA ALA A 32 1.80 -1.96 -9.54
C ALA A 32 0.65 -2.31 -8.58
N ILE A 33 -0.07 -1.32 -8.05
CA ILE A 33 -1.24 -1.51 -7.18
C ILE A 33 -2.36 -2.22 -7.94
N ILE A 34 -2.72 -1.75 -9.14
CA ILE A 34 -3.77 -2.39 -9.96
C ILE A 34 -3.41 -3.85 -10.25
N GLY A 35 -2.15 -4.12 -10.59
CA GLY A 35 -1.68 -5.49 -10.83
C GLY A 35 -1.68 -6.38 -9.58
N LEU A 36 -1.53 -5.80 -8.39
CA LEU A 36 -1.62 -6.52 -7.11
C LEU A 36 -3.07 -6.80 -6.73
N LEU A 37 -3.96 -5.82 -6.88
CA LEU A 37 -5.39 -5.97 -6.60
C LEU A 37 -6.01 -7.03 -7.53
N ALA A 38 -5.69 -7.02 -8.82
CA ALA A 38 -6.16 -8.05 -9.74
C ALA A 38 -5.69 -9.47 -9.33
N GLN A 39 -4.48 -9.59 -8.75
CA GLN A 39 -4.01 -10.87 -8.21
C GLN A 39 -4.70 -11.23 -6.89
N ALA A 40 -5.03 -10.25 -6.05
CA ALA A 40 -5.80 -10.48 -4.83
C ALA A 40 -7.22 -10.97 -5.17
N ASP A 41 -7.89 -10.33 -6.14
CA ASP A 41 -9.23 -10.75 -6.59
C ASP A 41 -9.26 -12.21 -7.05
N GLN A 42 -8.21 -12.65 -7.76
CA GLN A 42 -8.02 -14.03 -8.22
C GLN A 42 -7.76 -15.04 -7.10
N ARG A 43 -7.45 -14.55 -5.90
CA ARG A 43 -7.15 -15.34 -4.68
C ARG A 43 -8.25 -15.24 -3.63
N ASP A 44 -9.26 -14.40 -3.83
CA ASP A 44 -10.36 -14.21 -2.90
C ASP A 44 -11.42 -15.30 -3.10
N PRO A 45 -11.64 -16.21 -2.13
CA PRO A 45 -12.67 -17.23 -2.23
C PRO A 45 -14.08 -16.69 -2.46
N ASP A 46 -14.39 -15.48 -1.98
CA ASP A 46 -15.72 -14.88 -2.10
C ASP A 46 -16.04 -14.54 -3.56
N ASN A 47 -15.03 -14.11 -4.35
CA ASN A 47 -15.17 -13.90 -5.80
C ASN A 47 -15.50 -15.18 -6.57
N PHE A 48 -15.31 -16.35 -5.96
CA PHE A 48 -15.62 -17.67 -6.54
C PHE A 48 -16.77 -18.37 -5.83
N GLY A 49 -17.44 -17.74 -4.85
CA GLY A 49 -18.50 -18.36 -4.07
C GLY A 49 -18.02 -19.58 -3.28
N MET A 50 -16.81 -19.50 -2.73
CA MET A 50 -16.13 -20.59 -2.04
C MET A 50 -15.79 -20.22 -0.60
N HIS A 51 -15.66 -21.24 0.25
CA HIS A 51 -15.02 -21.12 1.55
C HIS A 51 -13.95 -22.20 1.70
N ILE A 52 -12.69 -21.79 1.88
CA ILE A 52 -11.54 -22.72 1.94
C ILE A 52 -11.10 -22.95 3.40
N TYR A 53 -10.71 -21.88 4.08
CA TYR A 53 -10.54 -21.77 5.54
C TYR A 53 -10.44 -20.28 5.90
N ASN A 54 -10.68 -19.93 7.18
CA ASN A 54 -10.85 -18.54 7.64
C ASN A 54 -9.77 -17.56 7.16
N ASP A 55 -8.49 -17.93 7.25
CA ASP A 55 -7.38 -17.04 6.89
C ASP A 55 -6.85 -17.23 5.45
N TYR A 56 -7.54 -17.99 4.59
CA TYR A 56 -7.02 -18.29 3.25
C TYR A 56 -6.64 -17.02 2.49
N PHE A 57 -7.56 -16.05 2.43
CA PHE A 57 -7.34 -14.81 1.68
C PHE A 57 -6.24 -13.95 2.32
N ASN A 58 -6.20 -13.87 3.65
CA ASN A 58 -5.15 -13.15 4.38
C ASN A 58 -3.75 -13.70 4.09
N TYR A 59 -3.59 -15.04 4.10
CA TYR A 59 -2.32 -15.65 3.70
C TYR A 59 -2.01 -15.44 2.21
N ALA A 60 -3.02 -15.44 1.34
CA ALA A 60 -2.85 -15.22 -0.09
C ALA A 60 -2.39 -13.79 -0.42
N VAL A 61 -2.93 -12.79 0.28
CA VAL A 61 -2.49 -11.38 0.26
C VAL A 61 -1.09 -11.25 0.83
N LEU A 62 -0.82 -11.89 1.97
CA LEU A 62 0.50 -11.85 2.60
C LEU A 62 1.59 -12.39 1.67
N GLN A 63 1.30 -13.43 0.87
CA GLN A 63 2.23 -13.92 -0.15
C GLN A 63 2.54 -12.86 -1.22
N LEU A 64 1.56 -12.04 -1.64
CA LEU A 64 1.80 -10.92 -2.56
C LEU A 64 2.71 -9.86 -1.93
N ILE A 65 2.48 -9.56 -0.66
CA ILE A 65 3.32 -8.63 0.12
C ILE A 65 4.75 -9.17 0.21
N HIS A 66 4.95 -10.47 0.47
CA HIS A 66 6.28 -11.08 0.53
C HIS A 66 7.03 -11.02 -0.79
N ASP A 67 6.33 -11.26 -1.90
CA ASP A 67 6.92 -11.17 -3.23
C ASP A 67 7.34 -9.72 -3.55
N LYS A 68 6.52 -8.73 -3.20
CA LYS A 68 6.89 -7.32 -3.36
C LYS A 68 7.99 -6.86 -2.43
N LEU A 69 7.99 -7.26 -1.17
CA LEU A 69 9.09 -6.98 -0.24
C LEU A 69 10.40 -7.58 -0.75
N THR A 70 10.36 -8.80 -1.30
CA THR A 70 11.55 -9.46 -1.87
C THR A 70 12.08 -8.69 -3.09
N ALA A 71 11.19 -8.26 -3.99
CA ALA A 71 11.56 -7.43 -5.14
C ALA A 71 12.15 -6.08 -4.70
N LEU A 72 11.50 -5.42 -3.73
CA LEU A 72 11.94 -4.15 -3.13
C LEU A 72 13.34 -4.27 -2.52
N HIS A 73 13.56 -5.27 -1.67
CA HIS A 73 14.89 -5.54 -1.11
C HIS A 73 15.93 -5.79 -2.22
N GLY A 74 15.54 -6.47 -3.31
CA GLY A 74 16.38 -6.65 -4.48
C GLY A 74 16.78 -5.33 -5.16
N GLN A 75 15.88 -4.35 -5.23
CA GLN A 75 16.19 -3.00 -5.74
C GLN A 75 17.13 -2.25 -4.79
N ILE A 76 16.90 -2.34 -3.47
CA ILE A 76 17.76 -1.73 -2.44
C ILE A 76 19.19 -2.27 -2.54
N VAL A 77 19.37 -3.59 -2.63
CA VAL A 77 20.70 -4.22 -2.78
C VAL A 77 21.41 -3.76 -4.06
N LYS A 78 20.65 -3.45 -5.12
CA LYS A 78 21.18 -2.92 -6.38
C LYS A 78 21.32 -1.40 -6.37
N GLU A 79 21.07 -0.74 -5.24
CA GLU A 79 21.12 0.72 -5.07
C GLU A 79 20.16 1.48 -6.01
N GLN A 80 19.07 0.85 -6.42
CA GLN A 80 18.03 1.42 -7.29
C GLN A 80 16.99 2.18 -6.45
N TYR A 81 17.43 3.18 -5.68
CA TYR A 81 16.60 3.82 -4.65
C TYR A 81 15.37 4.56 -5.22
N ASP A 82 15.49 5.17 -6.39
CA ASP A 82 14.34 5.83 -7.05
C ASP A 82 13.27 4.78 -7.44
N GLU A 83 13.67 3.58 -7.91
CA GLU A 83 12.71 2.48 -8.21
C GLU A 83 12.16 1.83 -6.92
N ALA A 84 12.99 1.75 -5.89
CA ALA A 84 12.59 1.26 -4.57
C ALA A 84 11.55 2.19 -3.93
N TYR A 85 11.66 3.51 -4.13
CA TYR A 85 10.64 4.48 -3.70
C TYR A 85 9.27 4.17 -4.33
N TYR A 86 9.20 4.00 -5.66
CA TYR A 86 7.93 3.71 -6.33
C TYR A 86 7.34 2.35 -5.88
N SER A 87 8.21 1.39 -5.57
CA SER A 87 7.80 0.09 -5.06
C SER A 87 7.29 0.17 -3.61
N LEU A 88 7.86 1.04 -2.78
CA LEU A 88 7.36 1.35 -1.43
C LEU A 88 6.03 2.08 -1.48
N GLU A 89 5.88 3.06 -2.34
CA GLU A 89 4.61 3.77 -2.55
C GLU A 89 3.50 2.78 -2.91
N ALA A 90 3.74 1.90 -3.88
CA ALA A 90 2.79 0.87 -4.25
C ALA A 90 2.44 -0.08 -3.09
N LEU A 91 3.46 -0.57 -2.38
CA LEU A 91 3.27 -1.53 -1.30
C LEU A 91 2.56 -0.90 -0.08
N THR A 92 2.81 0.37 0.20
CA THR A 92 2.17 1.09 1.32
C THR A 92 0.67 1.20 1.08
N ILE A 93 0.26 1.67 -0.09
CA ILE A 93 -1.15 1.80 -0.44
C ILE A 93 -1.83 0.43 -0.59
N PHE A 94 -1.14 -0.56 -1.16
CA PHE A 94 -1.70 -1.91 -1.28
C PHE A 94 -1.97 -2.56 0.10
N GLN A 95 -1.07 -2.38 1.07
CA GLN A 95 -1.26 -2.91 2.42
C GLN A 95 -2.47 -2.27 3.10
N ASP A 96 -2.69 -0.97 2.88
CA ASP A 96 -3.84 -0.24 3.41
C ASP A 96 -5.17 -0.71 2.79
N ILE A 97 -5.22 -0.84 1.46
CA ILE A 97 -6.41 -1.38 0.76
C ILE A 97 -6.71 -2.82 1.21
N CYS A 98 -5.68 -3.64 1.44
CA CYS A 98 -5.82 -5.02 1.88
C CYS A 98 -5.51 -5.19 3.38
N SER A 99 -5.96 -4.26 4.24
CA SER A 99 -5.58 -4.13 5.66
C SER A 99 -5.98 -5.28 6.59
N MET A 100 -6.69 -6.30 6.10
CA MET A 100 -7.11 -7.45 6.91
C MET A 100 -6.00 -8.48 7.16
N TRP A 101 -4.95 -8.50 6.34
CA TRP A 101 -3.89 -9.52 6.44
C TRP A 101 -3.18 -9.59 7.81
N PRO A 102 -2.99 -8.50 8.59
CA PRO A 102 -2.36 -8.59 9.91
C PRO A 102 -3.17 -9.38 10.95
N MET A 103 -4.43 -9.72 10.66
CA MET A 103 -5.34 -10.46 11.55
C MET A 103 -5.18 -11.99 11.47
N LEU A 104 -4.24 -12.49 10.66
CA LEU A 104 -3.96 -13.93 10.53
C LEU A 104 -3.41 -14.55 11.82
N ASP A 105 -3.65 -15.86 12.03
CA ASP A 105 -3.24 -16.62 13.24
C ASP A 105 -1.73 -16.96 13.30
N ASP A 106 -0.87 -16.14 12.69
CA ASP A 106 0.60 -16.21 12.75
C ASP A 106 1.19 -14.82 13.04
N GLY A 107 1.05 -14.37 14.29
CA GLY A 107 1.55 -13.08 14.73
C GLY A 107 3.08 -12.92 14.59
N ASP A 108 3.86 -14.00 14.62
CA ASP A 108 5.30 -13.95 14.38
C ASP A 108 5.60 -13.56 12.92
N GLN A 109 4.83 -14.09 11.97
CA GLN A 109 4.93 -13.74 10.56
C GLN A 109 4.50 -12.29 10.30
N VAL A 110 3.44 -11.81 10.97
CA VAL A 110 3.01 -10.41 10.88
C VAL A 110 4.10 -9.47 11.37
N ILE A 111 4.63 -9.71 12.57
CA ILE A 111 5.70 -8.89 13.16
C ILE A 111 6.97 -8.91 12.30
N ALA A 112 7.33 -10.06 11.73
CA ALA A 112 8.51 -10.16 10.86
C ALA A 112 8.32 -9.38 9.55
N THR A 113 7.11 -9.41 8.99
CA THR A 113 6.75 -8.69 7.75
C THR A 113 6.75 -7.18 7.98
N ASP A 114 6.12 -6.70 9.06
CA ASP A 114 6.12 -5.28 9.47
C ASP A 114 7.54 -4.73 9.63
N LYS A 115 8.40 -5.45 10.36
CA LYS A 115 9.80 -5.05 10.52
C LYS A 115 10.53 -4.99 9.19
N ALA A 116 10.32 -5.97 8.32
CA ALA A 116 10.97 -6.00 7.00
C ALA A 116 10.54 -4.81 6.13
N TYR A 117 9.24 -4.50 6.10
CA TYR A 117 8.71 -3.31 5.45
C TYR A 117 9.34 -2.03 6.01
N GLY A 118 9.28 -1.84 7.34
CA GLY A 118 9.83 -0.67 8.00
C GLY A 118 11.34 -0.48 7.77
N ALA A 119 12.13 -1.56 7.82
CA ALA A 119 13.56 -1.50 7.55
C ALA A 119 13.87 -1.14 6.09
N CYS A 120 13.11 -1.69 5.13
CA CYS A 120 13.22 -1.29 3.71
C CYS A 120 12.86 0.19 3.51
N LEU A 121 11.78 0.65 4.12
CA LEU A 121 11.34 2.04 4.07
C LEU A 121 12.43 2.99 4.62
N MET A 122 12.97 2.69 5.81
CA MET A 122 14.04 3.49 6.41
C MET A 122 15.31 3.53 5.57
N GLU A 123 15.73 2.39 5.02
CA GLU A 123 16.92 2.34 4.15
C GLU A 123 16.72 3.24 2.92
N VAL A 124 15.56 3.14 2.25
CA VAL A 124 15.27 3.96 1.06
C VAL A 124 15.20 5.45 1.40
N LEU A 125 14.42 5.86 2.42
CA LEU A 125 14.29 7.27 2.80
C LEU A 125 15.64 7.89 3.20
N ARG A 126 16.45 7.15 3.97
CA ARG A 126 17.78 7.61 4.40
C ARG A 126 18.75 7.74 3.23
N LYS A 127 18.73 6.80 2.27
CA LYS A 127 19.60 6.85 1.08
C LYS A 127 19.20 7.97 0.12
N ILE A 128 17.90 8.15 -0.11
CA ILE A 128 17.36 9.27 -0.89
C ILE A 128 17.72 10.61 -0.23
N LYS A 129 17.59 10.72 1.10
CA LYS A 129 18.03 11.90 1.86
C LYS A 129 19.53 12.16 1.72
N ALA A 130 20.37 11.12 1.83
CA ALA A 130 21.81 11.25 1.65
C ALA A 130 22.21 11.71 0.23
N GLN A 131 21.34 11.50 -0.76
CA GLN A 131 21.49 12.02 -2.12
C GLN A 131 20.92 13.44 -2.31
N ASN A 132 20.40 14.07 -1.26
CA ASN A 132 19.67 15.35 -1.31
C ASN A 132 18.47 15.34 -2.26
N LYS A 133 17.77 14.21 -2.34
CA LYS A 133 16.56 14.05 -3.17
C LYS A 133 15.27 13.87 -2.38
N LEU A 134 15.31 13.89 -1.04
CA LEU A 134 14.12 13.65 -0.21
C LEU A 134 13.27 14.93 -0.09
N ASP A 135 12.60 15.26 -1.19
CA ASP A 135 11.75 16.43 -1.38
C ASP A 135 10.67 16.17 -2.47
N THR A 136 9.74 17.11 -2.60
CA THR A 136 8.63 17.04 -3.58
C THR A 136 9.02 17.40 -5.01
N ALA A 137 10.24 17.94 -5.24
CA ALA A 137 10.72 18.21 -6.59
C ALA A 137 11.17 16.91 -7.27
N HIS A 138 11.80 16.01 -6.52
CA HIS A 138 12.20 14.69 -7.01
C HIS A 138 11.09 13.65 -6.87
N PHE A 139 10.33 13.71 -5.78
CA PHE A 139 9.23 12.79 -5.50
C PHE A 139 7.94 13.56 -5.19
N PRO A 140 7.22 14.07 -6.22
CA PRO A 140 5.98 14.81 -6.06
C PRO A 140 4.92 14.20 -5.13
N SER A 141 4.85 12.88 -5.03
CA SER A 141 3.90 12.15 -4.17
C SER A 141 4.47 11.77 -2.79
N LEU A 142 5.62 12.33 -2.39
CA LEU A 142 6.32 11.96 -1.15
C LEU A 142 5.43 12.03 0.09
N GLU A 143 4.55 13.02 0.14
CA GLU A 143 3.60 13.12 1.24
C GLU A 143 2.64 11.94 1.33
N THR A 144 2.11 11.47 0.20
CA THR A 144 1.23 10.29 0.16
C THR A 144 1.93 9.06 0.73
N LEU A 145 3.18 8.81 0.33
CA LEU A 145 3.97 7.69 0.87
C LEU A 145 4.17 7.85 2.39
N LEU A 146 4.61 9.04 2.84
CA LEU A 146 4.94 9.26 4.25
C LEU A 146 3.71 9.18 5.15
N ARG A 147 2.59 9.75 4.71
CA ARG A 147 1.30 9.69 5.42
C ARG A 147 0.81 8.25 5.52
N GLY A 148 0.69 7.54 4.40
CA GLY A 148 0.23 6.15 4.41
C GLY A 148 1.15 5.24 5.21
N ALA A 149 2.47 5.46 5.17
CA ALA A 149 3.40 4.70 6.00
C ALA A 149 3.31 5.06 7.49
N ALA A 150 2.99 6.31 7.84
CA ALA A 150 2.79 6.71 9.21
C ALA A 150 1.51 6.08 9.79
N GLU A 151 0.39 6.24 9.10
CA GLU A 151 -0.91 5.68 9.48
C GLU A 151 -0.85 4.15 9.59
N TRP A 152 -0.28 3.48 8.59
CA TRP A 152 -0.06 2.04 8.62
C TRP A 152 0.79 1.60 9.82
N GLY A 153 1.88 2.32 10.09
CA GLY A 153 2.77 2.04 11.21
C GLY A 153 2.10 2.24 12.58
N GLU A 154 1.22 3.22 12.73
CA GLU A 154 0.45 3.42 13.96
C GLU A 154 -0.59 2.31 14.15
N ASN A 155 -1.34 1.99 13.09
CA ASN A 155 -2.33 0.93 13.10
C ASN A 155 -1.71 -0.42 13.46
N ILE A 156 -0.59 -0.78 12.83
CA ILE A 156 0.06 -2.07 13.09
C ILE A 156 0.65 -2.14 14.50
N ILE A 157 1.15 -1.03 15.05
CA ILE A 157 1.59 -0.95 16.46
C ILE A 157 0.42 -1.25 17.41
N GLY A 158 -0.78 -0.71 17.12
CA GLY A 158 -2.00 -0.95 17.89
C GLY A 158 -2.37 -2.43 18.01
N ILE A 159 -2.04 -3.24 17.01
CA ILE A 159 -2.30 -4.70 16.98
C ILE A 159 -1.06 -5.55 17.30
N GLY A 160 -0.01 -4.96 17.89
CA GLY A 160 1.16 -5.70 18.38
C GLY A 160 2.39 -5.66 17.48
N GLY A 161 2.39 -4.80 16.47
CA GLY A 161 3.55 -4.40 15.68
C GLY A 161 4.73 -3.96 16.56
N LYS A 162 5.92 -3.86 15.94
CA LYS A 162 7.16 -3.67 16.70
C LYS A 162 8.11 -2.66 16.07
N SER A 163 7.79 -2.12 14.90
CA SER A 163 8.66 -1.18 14.19
C SER A 163 8.06 0.23 14.23
N ASN A 164 8.81 1.19 14.77
CA ASN A 164 8.32 2.55 15.00
C ASN A 164 8.61 3.50 13.82
N TYR A 165 8.66 2.98 12.58
CA TYR A 165 9.01 3.81 11.41
C TYR A 165 8.05 4.98 11.19
N TYR A 166 6.81 4.89 11.69
CA TYR A 166 5.85 5.98 11.64
C TYR A 166 6.40 7.27 12.27
N VAL A 167 7.17 7.17 13.36
CA VAL A 167 7.81 8.31 14.04
C VAL A 167 8.77 9.04 13.11
N VAL A 168 9.52 8.30 12.30
CA VAL A 168 10.44 8.87 11.30
C VAL A 168 9.65 9.52 10.17
N CYS A 169 8.61 8.84 9.66
CA CYS A 169 7.73 9.37 8.61
C CYS A 169 7.07 10.68 9.01
N LYS A 170 6.49 10.75 10.22
CA LYS A 170 5.93 11.98 10.80
C LYS A 170 6.99 13.06 10.98
N GLY A 171 8.20 12.68 11.43
CA GLY A 171 9.34 13.62 11.52
C GLY A 171 9.71 14.26 10.18
N ILE A 172 9.79 13.46 9.11
CA ILE A 172 10.04 13.94 7.75
C ILE A 172 8.86 14.81 7.28
N GLY A 173 7.63 14.34 7.52
CA GLY A 173 6.40 15.06 7.16
C GLY A 173 6.36 16.44 7.77
N LYS A 174 6.61 16.54 9.09
CA LYS A 174 6.70 17.81 9.80
C LYS A 174 7.76 18.74 9.23
N ARG A 175 8.94 18.23 8.84
CA ARG A 175 9.98 19.06 8.22
C ARG A 175 9.57 19.62 6.85
N LEU A 176 8.83 18.84 6.07
CA LEU A 176 8.54 19.16 4.67
C LEU A 176 7.18 19.86 4.47
N PHE A 177 6.20 19.61 5.33
CA PHE A 177 4.79 19.95 5.10
C PHE A 177 4.13 20.76 6.21
N ALA A 178 4.77 20.95 7.37
CA ALA A 178 4.18 21.72 8.47
C ALA A 178 3.85 23.18 8.09
N ASP A 179 4.62 23.76 7.17
CA ASP A 179 4.47 25.15 6.72
C ASP A 179 3.98 25.24 5.26
N LYS A 180 3.13 24.29 4.82
CA LYS A 180 2.55 24.31 3.46
C LYS A 180 1.91 25.66 3.16
N SER A 181 2.37 26.29 2.08
CA SER A 181 1.85 27.58 1.65
C SER A 181 0.49 27.45 0.95
N GLU A 182 -0.23 28.56 0.83
CA GLU A 182 -1.45 28.60 0.00
C GLU A 182 -1.15 28.31 -1.49
N GLU A 183 0.07 28.59 -1.96
CA GLU A 183 0.51 28.24 -3.31
C GLU A 183 0.63 26.73 -3.49
N ASP A 184 1.14 26.01 -2.47
CA ASP A 184 1.24 24.55 -2.49
C ASP A 184 -0.15 23.90 -2.50
N LYS A 185 -1.08 24.38 -1.68
CA LYS A 185 -2.47 23.90 -1.66
C LYS A 185 -3.19 24.18 -2.98
N ALA A 186 -2.97 25.35 -3.58
CA ALA A 186 -3.50 25.69 -4.89
C ALA A 186 -2.91 24.79 -5.99
N LEU A 187 -1.62 24.45 -5.89
CA LEU A 187 -0.94 23.54 -6.80
C LEU A 187 -1.51 22.12 -6.72
N GLU A 188 -1.73 21.59 -5.52
CA GLU A 188 -2.38 20.28 -5.30
C GLU A 188 -3.79 20.24 -5.91
N THR A 189 -4.58 21.29 -5.67
CA THR A 189 -5.91 21.42 -6.25
C THR A 189 -5.84 21.46 -7.78
N ALA A 190 -4.95 22.27 -8.35
CA ALA A 190 -4.78 22.37 -9.80
C ALA A 190 -4.36 21.04 -10.46
N ARG A 191 -3.48 20.27 -9.80
CA ARG A 191 -3.10 18.92 -10.26
C ARG A 191 -4.29 17.97 -10.28
N ARG A 192 -5.10 17.96 -9.22
CA ARG A 192 -6.31 17.13 -9.15
C ARG A 192 -7.31 17.52 -10.24
N GLU A 193 -7.50 18.82 -10.46
CA GLU A 193 -8.38 19.35 -11.51
C GLU A 193 -7.90 18.96 -12.92
N GLU A 194 -6.60 19.04 -13.20
CA GLU A 194 -6.01 18.57 -14.47
C GLU A 194 -6.24 17.07 -14.66
N TRP A 195 -6.04 16.27 -13.60
CA TRP A 195 -6.32 14.84 -13.64
C TRP A 195 -7.80 14.55 -13.92
N ILE A 196 -8.74 15.15 -13.18
CA ILE A 196 -10.19 14.98 -13.40
C ILE A 196 -10.57 15.36 -14.83
N ALA A 197 -10.01 16.45 -15.37
CA ALA A 197 -10.28 16.89 -16.73
C ALA A 197 -9.83 15.87 -17.79
N SER A 198 -8.81 15.05 -17.48
CA SER A 198 -8.27 14.01 -18.37
C SER A 198 -9.06 12.69 -18.36
N LEU A 199 -9.95 12.49 -17.38
CA LEU A 199 -10.74 11.26 -17.25
C LEU A 199 -11.85 11.17 -18.30
N PRO A 200 -12.29 9.93 -18.66
CA PRO A 200 -13.55 9.69 -19.36
C PRO A 200 -14.74 10.38 -18.66
N GLU A 201 -15.80 10.72 -19.41
CA GLU A 201 -16.92 11.52 -18.87
C GLU A 201 -17.69 10.86 -17.71
N ASP A 202 -17.79 9.53 -17.72
CA ASP A 202 -18.37 8.75 -16.63
C ASP A 202 -17.50 8.77 -15.37
N GLU A 203 -16.19 8.53 -15.52
CA GLU A 203 -15.21 8.61 -14.42
C GLU A 203 -15.08 10.04 -13.87
N LYS A 204 -15.10 11.04 -14.75
CA LYS A 204 -15.10 12.47 -14.36
C LYS A 204 -16.30 12.81 -13.50
N ARG A 205 -17.49 12.34 -13.87
CA ARG A 205 -18.71 12.53 -13.07
C ARG A 205 -18.58 11.85 -11.71
N ALA A 206 -18.09 10.62 -11.68
CA ALA A 206 -17.86 9.89 -10.43
C ALA A 206 -16.86 10.62 -9.52
N ALA A 207 -15.74 11.08 -10.07
CA ALA A 207 -14.72 11.83 -9.33
C ALA A 207 -15.25 13.17 -8.78
N ARG A 208 -16.06 13.90 -9.56
CA ARG A 208 -16.71 15.13 -9.08
C ARG A 208 -17.68 14.86 -7.94
N LYS A 209 -18.49 13.81 -8.10
CA LYS A 209 -19.44 13.39 -7.07
C LYS A 209 -18.71 13.03 -5.77
N ALA A 210 -17.62 12.26 -5.83
CA ALA A 210 -16.83 11.88 -4.66
C ALA A 210 -16.13 13.06 -3.96
N ILE A 211 -16.03 14.23 -4.60
CA ILE A 211 -15.51 15.46 -3.97
C ILE A 211 -16.64 16.26 -3.30
N GLU A 212 -17.84 16.25 -3.89
CA GLU A 212 -19.02 16.97 -3.37
C GLU A 212 -19.70 16.21 -2.22
N GLU A 213 -19.73 14.88 -2.32
CA GLU A 213 -20.31 13.95 -1.36
C GLU A 213 -19.19 12.98 -0.91
N PRO A 214 -18.24 13.42 -0.06
CA PRO A 214 -17.31 12.48 0.56
C PRO A 214 -18.12 11.45 1.37
N ASP A 215 -17.78 10.16 1.23
CA ASP A 215 -18.47 9.09 1.97
C ASP A 215 -18.30 9.28 3.48
N ASP A 216 -19.40 9.29 4.24
CA ASP A 216 -19.42 9.43 5.71
C ASP A 216 -18.76 8.22 6.43
N ASP A 217 -18.56 7.10 5.73
CA ASP A 217 -17.92 5.87 6.25
C ASP A 217 -16.39 5.85 6.03
N GLU A 218 -15.85 6.77 5.21
CA GLU A 218 -14.47 7.18 5.39
C GLU A 218 -14.49 8.08 6.62
N GLU A 219 -14.43 7.48 7.82
CA GLU A 219 -14.01 8.17 9.04
C GLU A 219 -12.61 8.74 8.76
N ASP A 220 -12.58 9.86 8.03
CA ASP A 220 -11.57 10.88 8.23
C ASP A 220 -11.61 11.06 9.74
N SER A 221 -10.58 10.55 10.40
CA SER A 221 -10.15 11.05 11.70
C SER A 221 -9.67 12.49 11.54
N GLU A 222 -10.48 13.33 10.89
CA GLU A 222 -10.74 14.69 11.28
C GLU A 222 -11.34 14.65 12.70
N GLU A 223 -10.56 14.19 13.69
CA GLU A 223 -10.46 15.01 14.89
C GLU A 223 -10.01 16.38 14.38
N GLU A 224 -11.00 17.25 14.14
CA GLU A 224 -10.86 18.59 13.59
C GLU A 224 -9.61 19.29 14.14
N GLY A 225 -8.48 19.21 13.42
CA GLY A 225 -7.29 20.04 13.68
C GLY A 225 -5.93 19.36 13.84
N GLU A 226 -5.82 18.03 13.91
CA GLU A 226 -4.48 17.40 14.02
C GLU A 226 -3.94 16.94 12.66
N GLU A 227 -2.94 17.67 12.13
CA GLU A 227 -2.21 17.26 10.93
C GLU A 227 -1.60 15.85 11.10
N TRP A 228 -1.56 15.04 10.05
CA TRP A 228 -1.12 13.62 10.14
C TRP A 228 0.31 13.42 10.71
N TRP A 229 1.15 14.46 10.68
CA TRP A 229 2.50 14.45 11.28
C TRP A 229 2.54 14.92 12.75
N GLN A 230 1.40 15.16 13.40
CA GLN A 230 1.32 15.47 14.84
C GLN A 230 1.49 14.20 15.70
N GLY A 231 1.78 14.40 16.98
CA GLY A 231 2.16 13.35 17.92
C GLY A 231 3.66 13.05 17.98
N GLU A 232 4.02 11.77 18.14
CA GLU A 232 5.42 11.34 18.22
C GLU A 232 6.10 11.42 16.84
N ALA A 233 6.99 12.40 16.68
CA ALA A 233 7.66 12.68 15.41
C ALA A 233 9.16 12.93 15.62
N ASN A 234 10.01 12.10 15.02
CA ASN A 234 11.47 12.20 15.12
C ASN A 234 12.14 11.61 13.86
N GLU A 235 12.51 12.47 12.91
CA GLU A 235 13.23 12.07 11.68
C GLU A 235 14.61 11.46 11.97
N GLY A 236 15.19 11.77 13.14
CA GLY A 236 16.48 11.25 13.58
C GLY A 236 16.39 9.92 14.33
N ASP A 237 15.19 9.34 14.50
CA ASP A 237 15.03 8.08 15.21
C ASP A 237 15.83 6.96 14.50
N ASN A 238 16.46 6.13 15.32
CA ASN A 238 17.37 5.09 14.85
C ASN A 238 17.18 3.79 15.63
N ASP A 239 15.93 3.34 15.69
CA ASP A 239 15.58 2.04 16.26
C ASP A 239 16.38 0.90 15.61
N ARG A 240 16.74 -0.09 16.43
CA ARG A 240 17.45 -1.31 15.99
C ARG A 240 16.67 -2.13 14.96
N ASN A 241 15.36 -1.95 14.87
CA ASN A 241 14.47 -2.57 13.89
C ASN A 241 14.59 -1.90 12.51
N TYR A 242 15.42 -0.87 12.34
CA TYR A 242 15.74 -0.28 11.05
C TYR A 242 17.02 -0.86 10.43
N ASP A 243 17.75 -1.73 11.13
CA ASP A 243 18.90 -2.45 10.57
C ASP A 243 18.41 -3.48 9.54
N LEU A 244 18.41 -3.07 8.26
CA LEU A 244 17.92 -3.90 7.16
C LEU A 244 18.63 -5.24 7.08
N ALA A 245 19.95 -5.29 7.27
CA ALA A 245 20.70 -6.55 7.13
C ALA A 245 20.26 -7.57 8.20
N LYS A 246 20.12 -7.11 9.44
CA LYS A 246 19.67 -7.95 10.55
C LYS A 246 18.20 -8.35 10.39
N VAL A 247 17.33 -7.38 10.16
CA VAL A 247 15.88 -7.62 10.02
C VAL A 247 15.59 -8.54 8.84
N TRP A 248 16.25 -8.33 7.70
CA TRP A 248 16.05 -9.17 6.52
C TRP A 248 16.50 -10.62 6.74
N LYS A 249 17.56 -10.82 7.52
CA LYS A 249 17.98 -12.17 7.92
C LYS A 249 16.92 -12.85 8.79
N ASP A 250 16.38 -12.15 9.78
CA ASP A 250 15.35 -12.69 10.67
C ASP A 250 14.04 -12.94 9.91
N TYR A 251 13.66 -12.04 9.02
CA TYR A 251 12.52 -12.18 8.11
C TYR A 251 12.64 -13.44 7.23
N LYS A 252 13.77 -13.65 6.55
CA LYS A 252 13.98 -14.88 5.76
C LYS A 252 13.94 -16.15 6.61
N LYS A 253 14.41 -16.08 7.86
CA LYS A 253 14.34 -17.21 8.79
C LYS A 253 12.89 -17.52 9.18
N CYS A 254 12.06 -16.50 9.42
CA CYS A 254 10.62 -16.66 9.60
C CYS A 254 9.98 -17.31 8.36
N LEU A 255 10.22 -16.76 7.15
CA LEU A 255 9.67 -17.30 5.89
C LEU A 255 10.13 -18.72 5.54
N SER A 256 11.21 -19.21 6.14
CA SER A 256 11.66 -20.61 5.95
C SER A 256 10.85 -21.63 6.76
N ARG A 257 10.04 -21.16 7.72
CA ARG A 257 9.27 -22.00 8.65
C ARG A 257 7.78 -22.02 8.33
N VAL A 258 7.30 -21.01 7.63
CA VAL A 258 5.89 -20.87 7.25
C VAL A 258 5.61 -21.56 5.91
N PRO A 259 4.43 -22.17 5.73
CA PRO A 259 3.99 -22.69 4.43
C PRO A 259 3.96 -21.57 3.38
N ARG A 260 4.40 -21.88 2.15
CA ARG A 260 4.37 -20.93 1.01
C ARG A 260 3.18 -21.12 0.08
N LEU A 261 2.39 -22.16 0.34
CA LEU A 261 1.29 -22.62 -0.49
C LEU A 261 0.07 -22.81 0.41
N PRO A 262 -1.14 -22.84 -0.17
CA PRO A 262 -2.35 -23.08 0.59
C PRO A 262 -2.27 -24.34 1.47
N LEU A 263 -2.80 -24.25 2.69
CA LEU A 263 -2.93 -25.41 3.58
C LEU A 263 -3.97 -26.43 3.10
N ARG A 264 -4.91 -25.98 2.27
CA ARG A 264 -6.00 -26.79 1.69
C ARG A 264 -6.21 -26.38 0.23
N GLY A 265 -6.63 -27.35 -0.57
CA GLY A 265 -6.81 -27.20 -2.02
C GLY A 265 -5.51 -27.43 -2.80
N PRO A 266 -5.53 -27.13 -4.10
CA PRO A 266 -4.34 -27.16 -4.95
C PRO A 266 -3.18 -26.32 -4.39
N PRO A 267 -1.92 -26.67 -4.71
CA PRO A 267 -0.73 -25.91 -4.36
C PRO A 267 -0.57 -24.63 -5.23
N GLU A 268 -1.64 -23.84 -5.34
CA GLU A 268 -1.74 -22.62 -6.15
C GLU A 268 -2.68 -21.66 -5.42
N TRP A 269 -2.24 -20.43 -5.20
CA TRP A 269 -3.06 -19.39 -4.54
C TRP A 269 -4.11 -18.82 -5.49
N ASP A 270 -3.81 -18.79 -6.78
CA ASP A 270 -4.70 -18.28 -7.81
C ASP A 270 -5.86 -19.26 -8.07
N ILE A 271 -7.00 -19.00 -7.44
CA ILE A 271 -8.22 -19.80 -7.53
C ILE A 271 -8.77 -19.81 -8.97
N SER A 272 -8.51 -18.75 -9.75
CA SER A 272 -8.93 -18.70 -11.15
C SER A 272 -8.29 -19.80 -12.01
N LYS A 273 -7.15 -20.36 -11.56
CA LYS A 273 -6.48 -21.50 -12.21
C LYS A 273 -6.93 -22.86 -11.73
N TRP A 274 -7.72 -22.94 -10.65
CA TRP A 274 -8.21 -24.21 -10.14
C TRP A 274 -9.25 -24.79 -11.10
N SER A 275 -9.23 -26.11 -11.27
CA SER A 275 -10.28 -26.81 -12.01
C SER A 275 -11.59 -26.78 -11.25
N GLU A 276 -12.71 -27.02 -11.95
CA GLU A 276 -14.02 -27.11 -11.29
C GLU A 276 -14.08 -28.27 -10.29
N GLU A 277 -13.39 -29.38 -10.57
CA GLU A 277 -13.25 -30.50 -9.63
C GLU A 277 -12.47 -30.11 -8.37
N GLU A 278 -11.45 -29.24 -8.51
CA GLU A 278 -10.66 -28.74 -7.40
C GLU A 278 -11.42 -27.71 -6.54
N LYS A 279 -12.30 -26.90 -7.15
CA LYS A 279 -13.16 -25.94 -6.45
C LYS A 279 -14.34 -26.60 -5.74
N ALA A 280 -14.88 -27.67 -6.31
CA ALA A 280 -16.12 -28.32 -5.86
C ALA A 280 -16.20 -28.68 -4.35
N PRO A 281 -15.12 -29.08 -3.66
CA PRO A 281 -15.15 -29.34 -2.21
C PRO A 281 -15.36 -28.09 -1.34
N PHE A 282 -15.11 -26.89 -1.88
CA PHE A 282 -15.13 -25.62 -1.15
C PHE A 282 -16.31 -24.73 -1.55
N SER A 283 -17.09 -25.10 -2.57
CA SER A 283 -18.20 -24.30 -3.09
C SER A 283 -19.35 -24.18 -2.07
N LEU A 284 -19.79 -22.94 -1.82
CA LEU A 284 -20.89 -22.63 -0.92
C LEU A 284 -22.25 -23.11 -1.46
N GLY A 285 -22.37 -23.28 -2.78
CA GLY A 285 -23.58 -23.81 -3.44
C GLY A 285 -23.92 -25.26 -3.11
N ARG A 286 -23.11 -25.98 -2.30
CA ARG A 286 -23.47 -27.30 -1.75
C ARG A 286 -24.14 -27.24 -0.38
N TYR A 287 -24.21 -26.06 0.24
CA TYR A 287 -24.82 -25.86 1.56
C TYR A 287 -26.33 -25.54 1.49
N ASP A 288 -26.99 -25.77 0.36
CA ASP A 288 -28.44 -25.66 0.19
C ASP A 288 -29.16 -27.02 0.42
N GLY A 289 -28.94 -27.61 1.59
CA GLY A 289 -29.91 -28.56 2.16
C GLY A 289 -29.71 -30.03 1.83
N SER A 290 -28.72 -30.66 2.46
CA SER A 290 -28.89 -31.93 3.18
C SER A 290 -27.56 -32.25 3.83
N ASP A 291 -27.44 -31.98 5.13
CA ASP A 291 -26.65 -32.76 6.09
C ASP A 291 -26.67 -32.03 7.44
N SER A 292 -27.87 -31.90 7.99
CA SER A 292 -28.00 -32.22 9.41
C SER A 292 -27.82 -33.73 9.52
N ASP A 293 -26.60 -34.21 9.79
CA ASP A 293 -26.36 -35.36 10.65
C ASP A 293 -24.87 -35.72 10.72
N ASN A 294 -24.36 -35.56 11.94
CA ASN A 294 -23.12 -36.09 12.54
C ASN A 294 -21.93 -35.13 12.66
N TRP A 295 -22.00 -34.38 13.77
CA TRP A 295 -20.85 -33.95 14.56
C TRP A 295 -20.11 -35.16 15.16
#